data_AF-A0A7J2LEG6-F1
#
_entry.id   AF-A0A7J2LEG6-F1
#
_cell.length_a   1.000
_cell.length_b   1.000
_cell.length_c   1.000
_cell.angle_alpha   90.00
_cell.angle_beta   90.00
_cell.angle_gamma   90.00
#
_symmetry.space_group_name_H-M   'P 1'
#
loop_
_entity.id
_entity.type
_entity.pdbx_description
1 polymer ?
#
loop_
_entity_poly.entity_id
_entity_poly.type
_entity_poly.pdbx_seq_one_letter_code
_entity_poly.pdbx_strand_id
1 'polypeptide(L)'
;MSVRLTTREITLTASLAALYIATSIVPGIPIIGGQGKISPSVILVPVYALLLGPIVGPLTIFIGNLGSWLLPPGRPDPFSGLMIIPGVLGALAAATAVRGRRGWLVSSGVLAALLALWYSTWVGIGAPFYPVPHVAALLIPLAAQG
;
A
#
# COMPACT_ATOMS: atom_id res chain seq x y z
N MET A 1 4.34 17.46 17.55
CA MET A 1 2.90 17.33 17.26
C MET A 1 2.50 15.91 17.64
N SER A 2 1.78 15.68 18.75
CA SER A 2 1.39 14.32 19.13
C SER A 2 0.14 13.90 18.33
N VAL A 3 0.23 12.77 17.65
CA VAL A 3 -0.94 12.17 16.99
C VAL A 3 -1.83 11.58 18.09
N ARG A 4 -3.00 12.18 18.31
CA ARG A 4 -4.00 11.67 19.25
C ARG A 4 -5.08 10.95 18.46
N LEU A 5 -5.14 9.63 18.61
CA LEU A 5 -6.22 8.82 18.04
C LEU A 5 -7.42 8.81 18.97
N THR A 6 -8.60 9.01 18.40
CA THR A 6 -9.87 8.86 19.10
C THR A 6 -10.23 7.38 19.25
N THR A 7 -11.07 7.05 20.24
CA THR A 7 -11.58 5.69 20.41
C THR A 7 -12.24 5.15 19.13
N ARG A 8 -12.94 6.02 18.39
CA ARG A 8 -13.56 5.68 17.11
C ARG A 8 -12.53 5.30 16.05
N GLU A 9 -11.42 6.01 15.96
CA GLU A 9 -10.36 5.70 15.00
C GLU A 9 -9.66 4.40 15.35
N ILE A 10 -9.46 4.13 16.63
CA ILE A 10 -8.86 2.86 17.10
C ILE A 10 -9.78 1.69 16.76
N THR A 11 -11.08 1.78 17.04
CA THR A 11 -12.03 0.70 16.72
C THR A 11 -12.20 0.50 15.22
N LEU A 12 -12.22 1.57 14.42
CA LEU A 12 -12.22 1.47 12.95
C LEU A 12 -10.94 0.80 12.43
N THR A 13 -9.78 1.19 12.95
CA THR A 13 -8.49 0.59 12.58
C THR A 13 -8.49 -0.91 12.87
N ALA A 14 -8.90 -1.31 14.08
CA ALA A 14 -8.92 -2.71 14.48
C ALA A 14 -9.91 -3.55 13.65
N SER A 15 -11.13 -3.06 13.45
CA SER A 15 -12.17 -3.78 12.69
C SER A 15 -11.81 -3.92 11.20
N LEU A 16 -11.31 -2.86 10.56
CA LEU A 16 -10.94 -2.90 9.15
C LEU A 16 -9.64 -3.67 8.91
N ALA A 17 -8.69 -3.64 9.85
CA ALA A 17 -7.51 -4.50 9.80
C ALA A 17 -7.89 -5.98 9.93
N ALA A 18 -8.82 -6.33 10.82
CA ALA A 18 -9.33 -7.70 10.92
C ALA A 18 -10.03 -8.14 9.62
N LEU A 19 -10.81 -7.26 8.99
CA LEU A 19 -11.41 -7.53 7.68
C LEU A 19 -10.34 -7.71 6.59
N TYR A 20 -9.29 -6.88 6.59
CA TYR A 20 -8.16 -7.02 5.66
C TYR A 20 -7.53 -8.42 5.78
N ILE A 21 -7.23 -8.86 7.01
CA ILE A 21 -6.67 -10.19 7.30
C ILE A 21 -7.62 -11.29 6.83
N ALA A 22 -8.92 -11.17 7.11
CA ALA A 22 -9.90 -12.15 6.65
C ALA A 22 -9.88 -12.30 5.12
N THR A 23 -9.77 -11.18 4.39
CA THR A 23 -9.69 -11.21 2.92
C THR A 23 -8.37 -11.73 2.36
N SER A 24 -7.26 -11.65 3.12
CA SER A 24 -5.98 -12.19 2.67
C SER A 24 -5.90 -13.72 2.74
N ILE A 25 -6.81 -14.37 3.46
CA ILE A 25 -6.91 -15.84 3.54
C ILE A 25 -7.56 -16.40 2.27
N VAL A 26 -8.37 -15.59 1.57
CA VAL A 26 -9.05 -16.00 0.34
C VAL A 26 -8.02 -16.29 -0.77
N PRO A 27 -8.18 -17.39 -1.54
CA PRO A 27 -7.24 -17.72 -2.60
C PRO A 27 -7.09 -16.57 -3.60
N GLY A 28 -5.84 -16.16 -3.83
CA GLY A 28 -5.52 -15.08 -4.76
C GLY A 28 -5.73 -15.43 -6.23
N ILE A 29 -5.82 -14.39 -7.04
CA ILE A 29 -5.99 -14.46 -8.49
C ILE A 29 -4.61 -14.72 -9.14
N PRO A 30 -4.44 -15.73 -9.98
CA PRO A 30 -3.15 -16.01 -10.61
C PRO A 30 -2.70 -14.86 -11.53
N ILE A 31 -1.41 -14.54 -11.50
CA ILE A 31 -0.82 -13.52 -12.37
C ILE A 31 -0.71 -14.09 -13.78
N ILE A 32 -1.40 -13.48 -14.74
CA ILE A 32 -1.26 -13.84 -16.16
C ILE A 32 0.14 -13.42 -16.63
N GLY A 33 0.91 -14.36 -17.17
CA GLY A 33 2.27 -14.10 -17.68
C GLY A 33 3.35 -13.97 -16.59
N GLY A 34 3.07 -14.39 -15.36
CA GLY A 34 4.03 -14.35 -14.25
C GLY A 34 3.87 -15.51 -13.27
N GLN A 35 4.74 -15.56 -12.27
CA GLN A 35 4.64 -16.49 -11.16
C GLN A 35 3.96 -15.82 -9.96
N GLY A 36 3.05 -16.51 -9.30
CA GLY A 36 2.39 -16.04 -8.08
C GLY A 36 0.91 -15.70 -8.22
N LYS A 37 0.34 -15.15 -7.15
CA LYS A 37 -1.07 -14.81 -7.02
C LYS A 37 -1.21 -13.42 -6.40
N ILE A 38 -2.15 -12.63 -6.91
CA ILE A 38 -2.52 -11.33 -6.34
C ILE A 38 -3.58 -11.58 -5.27
N SER A 39 -3.31 -11.14 -4.05
CA SER A 39 -4.30 -11.21 -2.96
C SER A 39 -5.46 -10.25 -3.23
N PRO A 40 -6.73 -10.66 -3.03
CA PRO A 40 -7.88 -9.76 -3.13
C PRO A 40 -7.80 -8.59 -2.15
N SER A 41 -7.12 -8.80 -1.01
CA SER A 41 -6.92 -7.77 0.02
C SER A 41 -6.20 -6.53 -0.49
N VAL A 42 -5.39 -6.63 -1.56
CA VAL A 42 -4.64 -5.50 -2.14
C VAL A 42 -5.59 -4.39 -2.63
N ILE A 43 -6.79 -4.75 -3.09
CA ILE A 43 -7.80 -3.77 -3.55
C ILE A 43 -8.28 -2.89 -2.39
N LEU A 44 -8.30 -3.42 -1.16
CA LEU A 44 -8.74 -2.69 0.02
C LEU A 44 -7.76 -1.60 0.45
N VAL A 45 -6.49 -1.69 0.05
CA VAL A 45 -5.44 -0.74 0.42
C VAL A 45 -5.81 0.71 0.02
N PRO A 46 -6.05 1.03 -1.27
CA PRO A 46 -6.45 2.37 -1.65
C PRO A 46 -7.83 2.76 -1.08
N VAL A 47 -8.77 1.82 -0.98
CA VAL A 47 -10.12 2.10 -0.44
C VAL A 47 -10.04 2.57 1.00
N TYR A 48 -9.33 1.83 1.86
CA TYR A 48 -9.17 2.18 3.27
C TYR A 48 -8.35 3.47 3.45
N ALA A 49 -7.29 3.62 2.66
CA ALA A 49 -6.46 4.83 2.67
C ALA A 49 -7.26 6.10 2.34
N LEU A 50 -8.07 6.06 1.27
CA LEU A 50 -8.87 7.20 0.82
C LEU A 50 -9.97 7.54 1.84
N LEU A 51 -10.63 6.53 2.42
CA LEU A 51 -11.71 6.73 3.38
C LEU A 51 -11.22 7.22 4.75
N LEU A 52 -10.14 6.64 5.27
CA LEU A 52 -9.66 6.88 6.64
C LEU A 52 -8.63 8.01 6.71
N GLY A 53 -7.98 8.35 5.59
CA GLY A 53 -7.00 9.42 5.52
C GLY A 53 -5.56 8.99 5.86
N PRO A 54 -4.63 9.96 5.93
CA PRO A 54 -3.18 9.73 5.83
C PRO A 54 -2.55 9.23 7.14
N ILE A 55 -3.34 9.11 8.20
CA ILE A 55 -2.89 8.56 9.49
C ILE A 55 -3.57 7.21 9.73
N VAL A 56 -4.90 7.23 9.88
CA VAL A 56 -5.70 6.05 10.22
C VAL A 56 -5.68 4.99 9.10
N GLY A 57 -5.67 5.41 7.83
CA GLY A 57 -5.59 4.51 6.67
C GLY A 57 -4.29 3.70 6.65
N PRO A 58 -3.11 4.34 6.58
CA PRO A 58 -1.82 3.65 6.62
C PRO A 58 -1.63 2.78 7.87
N LEU A 59 -2.11 3.22 9.04
CA LEU A 59 -2.07 2.39 10.26
C LEU A 59 -2.93 1.13 10.15
N THR A 60 -4.12 1.24 9.56
CA THR A 60 -5.00 0.08 9.30
C THR A 60 -4.32 -0.92 8.38
N ILE A 61 -3.68 -0.45 7.32
CA ILE A 61 -2.94 -1.30 6.38
C ILE A 61 -1.69 -1.91 7.02
N PHE A 62 -0.98 -1.17 7.86
CA PHE A 62 0.16 -1.70 8.60
C PHE A 62 -0.23 -2.88 9.48
N ILE A 63 -1.28 -2.72 10.30
CA ILE A 63 -1.77 -3.79 11.19
C ILE A 63 -2.33 -4.96 10.37
N GLY A 64 -3.09 -4.67 9.32
CA GLY A 64 -3.63 -5.70 8.41
C GLY A 64 -2.53 -6.52 7.74
N ASN A 65 -1.51 -5.87 7.19
CA ASN A 65 -0.36 -6.53 6.58
C ASN A 65 0.46 -7.34 7.59
N LEU A 66 0.71 -6.78 8.78
CA LEU A 66 1.42 -7.47 9.84
C LEU A 66 0.65 -8.72 10.29
N GLY A 67 -0.66 -8.62 10.48
CA GLY A 67 -1.50 -9.77 10.81
C GLY A 67 -1.54 -10.82 9.70
N SER A 68 -1.64 -10.39 8.44
CA SER A 68 -1.63 -11.28 7.26
C SER A 68 -0.29 -11.98 7.05
N TRP A 69 0.81 -11.36 7.48
CA TRP A 69 2.16 -11.91 7.44
C TRP A 69 2.37 -12.97 8.54
N LEU A 70 1.82 -12.74 9.74
CA LEU A 70 1.93 -13.65 10.88
C LEU A 70 0.99 -14.86 10.80
N LEU A 71 -0.20 -14.68 10.23
CA LEU A 71 -1.25 -15.70 10.21
C LEU A 71 -1.22 -16.52 8.90
N PRO A 72 -1.52 -17.82 8.94
CA PRO A 72 -1.68 -18.63 7.72
C PRO A 72 -2.71 -17.97 6.78
N PRO A 73 -2.46 -17.90 5.46
CA PRO A 73 -1.40 -18.57 4.69
C PRO A 73 -0.04 -17.83 4.66
N GLY A 74 0.09 -16.72 5.37
CA GLY A 74 1.35 -15.98 5.50
C GLY A 74 2.50 -16.86 5.97
N ARG A 75 3.70 -16.56 5.48
CA ARG A 75 4.95 -17.17 5.94
C ARG A 75 5.80 -16.04 6.51
N PRO A 76 6.03 -15.99 7.83
CA PRO A 76 6.79 -14.92 8.44
C PRO A 76 8.29 -15.07 8.13
N ASP A 77 8.68 -14.73 6.91
CA ASP A 77 10.07 -14.61 6.49
C ASP A 77 10.50 -13.12 6.48
N PRO A 78 11.78 -12.80 6.77
CA PRO A 78 12.24 -11.42 6.84
C PRO A 78 12.05 -10.64 5.53
N PHE A 79 12.14 -11.32 4.38
CA PHE A 79 12.01 -10.68 3.08
C PHE A 79 10.55 -10.31 2.76
N SER A 80 9.59 -11.19 3.05
CA SER A 80 8.16 -10.87 2.95
C SER A 80 7.72 -9.84 3.99
N GLY A 81 8.35 -9.83 5.18
CA GLY A 81 8.12 -8.81 6.20
C GLY A 81 8.52 -7.40 5.73
N LEU A 82 9.61 -7.28 4.97
CA LEU A 82 10.02 -6.01 4.34
C LEU A 82 8.96 -5.47 3.36
N MET A 83 8.16 -6.34 2.75
CA MET A 83 7.10 -5.95 1.80
C MET A 83 5.89 -5.28 2.48
N ILE A 84 5.82 -5.27 3.81
CA ILE A 84 4.83 -4.50 4.55
C ILE A 84 5.02 -3.00 4.30
N ILE A 85 6.27 -2.53 4.23
CA ILE A 85 6.62 -1.11 4.14
C ILE A 85 6.07 -0.47 2.85
N PRO A 86 6.33 -1.02 1.64
CA PRO A 86 5.74 -0.50 0.41
C PRO A 86 4.21 -0.43 0.44
N GLY A 87 3.52 -1.39 1.06
CA GLY A 87 2.06 -1.39 1.18
C GLY A 87 1.54 -0.22 2.02
N VAL A 88 2.21 0.09 3.13
CA VAL A 88 1.88 1.23 4.00
C VAL A 88 2.19 2.55 3.31
N LEU A 89 3.32 2.64 2.62
CA LEU A 89 3.69 3.83 1.85
C LEU A 89 2.73 4.07 0.67
N GLY A 90 2.27 3.01 0.00
CA GLY A 90 1.22 3.10 -1.02
C GLY A 90 -0.11 3.61 -0.45
N ALA A 91 -0.51 3.13 0.74
CA ALA A 91 -1.68 3.65 1.45
C ALA A 91 -1.51 5.13 1.81
N LEU A 92 -0.33 5.54 2.28
CA LEU A 92 -0.05 6.94 2.58
C LEU A 92 -0.16 7.81 1.32
N ALA A 93 0.48 7.38 0.22
CA ALA A 93 0.43 8.09 -1.06
C ALA A 93 -1.01 8.22 -1.59
N ALA A 94 -1.82 7.17 -1.51
CA ALA A 94 -3.23 7.23 -1.90
C ALA A 94 -4.03 8.21 -1.03
N ALA A 95 -3.84 8.16 0.29
CA ALA A 95 -4.56 9.04 1.22
C ALA A 95 -4.17 10.52 1.09
N THR A 96 -2.90 10.82 0.80
CA THR A 96 -2.44 12.20 0.61
C THR A 96 -2.77 12.74 -0.77
N ALA A 97 -2.93 11.89 -1.80
CA ALA A 97 -3.10 12.35 -3.19
C ALA A 97 -4.35 13.23 -3.38
N VAL A 98 -5.41 12.94 -2.62
CA VAL A 98 -6.70 13.64 -2.67
C VAL A 98 -6.89 14.66 -1.54
N ARG A 99 -5.89 14.86 -0.66
CA ARG A 99 -6.02 15.76 0.50
C ARG A 99 -5.18 17.02 0.37
N GLY A 100 -5.87 18.16 0.37
CA GLY A 100 -5.27 19.49 0.38
C GLY A 100 -4.62 19.87 -0.96
N ARG A 101 -4.24 21.15 -1.11
CA ARG A 101 -3.74 21.70 -2.38
C ARG A 101 -2.36 21.16 -2.82
N ARG A 102 -1.61 20.56 -1.89
CA ARG A 102 -0.23 20.08 -2.10
C ARG A 102 -0.04 18.61 -1.75
N GLY A 103 -1.12 17.87 -1.49
CA GLY A 103 -1.04 16.44 -1.15
C GLY A 103 -0.40 15.59 -2.24
N TRP A 104 -0.58 16.00 -3.50
CA TRP A 104 0.05 15.38 -4.66
C TRP A 104 1.58 15.39 -4.62
N LEU A 105 2.23 16.39 -3.99
CA LEU A 105 3.69 16.44 -3.86
C LEU A 105 4.20 15.29 -2.97
N VAL A 106 3.51 15.05 -1.86
CA VAL A 106 3.84 13.96 -0.93
C VAL A 106 3.63 12.61 -1.63
N SER A 107 2.48 12.45 -2.29
CA SER A 107 2.17 11.21 -3.02
C SER A 107 3.16 10.93 -4.15
N SER A 108 3.50 11.95 -4.93
CA SER A 108 4.47 11.84 -6.03
C SER A 108 5.87 11.55 -5.51
N GLY A 109 6.28 12.19 -4.40
CA GLY A 109 7.56 11.92 -3.76
C GLY A 109 7.67 10.48 -3.24
N VAL A 110 6.62 9.98 -2.56
CA VAL A 110 6.57 8.59 -2.10
C VAL A 110 6.61 7.62 -3.29
N LEU A 111 5.82 7.87 -4.33
CA LEU A 111 5.74 7.02 -5.51
C LEU A 111 7.06 7.02 -6.30
N ALA A 112 7.71 8.17 -6.45
CA ALA A 112 9.02 8.29 -7.08
C ALA A 112 10.10 7.52 -6.29
N ALA A 113 10.10 7.60 -4.96
CA ALA A 113 11.02 6.85 -4.11
C ALA A 113 10.82 5.33 -4.25
N LEU A 114 9.56 4.87 -4.24
CA LEU A 114 9.23 3.45 -4.44
C LEU A 114 9.65 2.95 -5.84
N LEU A 115 9.44 3.76 -6.87
CA LEU A 115 9.88 3.45 -8.24
C LEU A 115 11.40 3.37 -8.35
N ALA A 116 12.12 4.34 -7.78
CA ALA A 116 13.59 4.33 -7.76
C ALA A 116 14.12 3.08 -7.03
N LEU A 117 13.50 2.72 -5.91
CA LEU A 117 13.86 1.52 -5.18
C LEU A 117 13.58 0.25 -5.98
N TRP A 118 12.45 0.17 -6.70
CA TRP A 118 12.13 -0.96 -7.58
C TRP A 118 13.24 -1.19 -8.61
N TYR A 119 13.61 -0.16 -9.37
CA TYR A 119 14.66 -0.28 -10.39
C TYR A 119 16.07 -0.48 -9.82
N SER A 120 16.28 -0.24 -8.52
CA SER A 120 17.53 -0.54 -7.83
C SER A 120 17.64 -2.00 -7.42
N THR A 121 16.55 -2.76 -7.44
CA THR A 121 16.55 -4.19 -7.09
C THR A 121 16.75 -5.09 -8.29
N TRP A 122 17.38 -6.24 -8.08
CA TRP A 122 17.53 -7.28 -9.10
C TRP A 122 16.18 -7.75 -9.67
N VAL A 123 15.12 -7.78 -8.86
CA VAL A 123 13.75 -8.10 -9.29
C VAL A 123 13.23 -7.05 -10.25
N GLY A 124 13.38 -5.76 -9.92
CA GLY A 124 12.88 -4.69 -10.78
C GLY A 124 13.65 -4.53 -12.08
N ILE A 125 14.95 -4.85 -12.08
CA ILE A 125 15.75 -4.93 -13.31
C ILE A 125 15.28 -6.08 -14.21
N GLY A 126 14.92 -7.23 -13.62
CA GLY A 126 14.39 -8.37 -14.36
C GLY A 126 12.94 -8.17 -14.86
N ALA A 127 12.21 -7.23 -14.28
CA ALA A 127 10.81 -6.96 -14.58
C ALA A 127 10.52 -5.45 -14.76
N PRO A 128 11.14 -4.79 -15.76
CA PRO A 128 11.12 -3.33 -15.87
C PRO A 128 9.73 -2.77 -16.24
N PHE A 129 8.86 -3.58 -16.86
CA PHE A 129 7.54 -3.14 -17.30
C PHE A 129 6.42 -3.33 -16.25
N TYR A 130 6.66 -4.04 -15.15
CA TYR A 130 5.68 -4.22 -14.07
C TYR A 130 5.18 -2.89 -13.46
N PRO A 131 6.03 -1.89 -13.20
CA PRO A 131 5.58 -0.63 -12.61
C PRO A 131 5.07 0.39 -13.62
N VAL A 132 4.81 0.05 -14.89
CA VAL A 132 4.30 1.00 -15.90
C VAL A 132 3.06 1.79 -15.43
N PRO A 133 2.05 1.16 -14.78
CA PRO A 133 0.92 1.91 -14.22
C PRO A 133 1.33 2.93 -13.15
N HIS A 134 2.38 2.62 -12.36
CA HIS A 134 2.90 3.50 -11.33
C HIS A 134 3.70 4.67 -11.93
N VAL A 135 4.42 4.44 -13.04
CA VAL A 135 5.08 5.51 -13.79
C VAL A 135 4.04 6.47 -14.36
N ALA A 136 2.97 5.95 -14.98
CA ALA A 136 1.86 6.78 -15.46
C ALA A 136 1.22 7.58 -14.31
N ALA A 137 0.96 6.93 -13.17
CA ALA A 137 0.41 7.57 -11.99
C ALA A 137 1.32 8.68 -11.41
N LEU A 138 2.64 8.59 -11.58
CA LEU A 138 3.58 9.65 -11.20
C LEU A 138 3.56 10.82 -12.19
N LEU A 139 3.49 10.54 -13.49
CA LEU A 139 3.57 11.55 -14.55
C LEU A 139 2.32 12.44 -14.63
N ILE A 140 1.12 11.87 -14.40
CA ILE A 140 -0.15 12.61 -14.47
C ILE A 140 -0.16 13.86 -13.57
N PRO A 141 0.07 13.77 -12.25
CA PRO A 141 0.07 14.95 -11.38
C PRO A 141 1.21 15.92 -11.70
N LEU A 142 2.38 15.42 -12.13
CA LEU A 142 3.50 16.28 -12.52
C LEU A 142 3.19 17.10 -13.77
N ALA A 143 2.50 16.53 -14.76
CA ALA A 143 2.11 17.22 -15.97
C ALA A 143 0.89 18.15 -15.77
N ALA A 144 -0.01 17.82 -14.84
CA ALA A 144 -1.23 18.58 -14.60
C ALA A 144 -1.07 19.71 -13.56
N GLN A 145 -0.07 19.63 -12.68
CA GLN A 145 0.12 20.55 -11.54
C GLN A 145 1.53 21.14 -11.43
N GLY A 146 2.47 20.68 -12.26
CA GLY A 146 3.81 21.29 -12.44
C GLY A 146 3.81 22.34 -13.53
#